data_AF-A0A0D2V4F1-F1
#
_entry.id   AF-A0A0D2V4F1-F1
#
_cell.length_a   1.000
_cell.length_b   1.000
_cell.length_c   1.000
_cell.angle_alpha   90.00
_cell.angle_beta   90.00
_cell.angle_gamma   90.00
#
_symmetry.space_group_name_H-M   'P 1'
#
loop_
_entity.id
_entity.type
_entity.pdbx_description
1 polymer ?
#
loop_
_entity_poly.entity_id
_entity_poly.type
_entity_poly.pdbx_seq_one_letter_code
_entity_poly.pdbx_strand_id
1 'polypeptide(L)'
;MHGVIPVCYCRNPIGFHPRSDSDIVQWQNFVRNCHCKTLFCFTGAPRTAIKNDFKGLLLNHCNNASGSCKVVDCTGSCCSNDTSHQTTYLQYQWFLPNDLISYSIFIHRDLVKNDTSSIKTILQSYRKQEINQMREKVIQYIPKLVYAKPEKGLNNIKDAFNIAIDGVLKKIKEQE
;
A
#
# COMPACT_ATOMS: atom_id res chain seq x y z
N MET A 1 2.34 11.35 8.29
CA MET A 1 0.95 10.85 8.18
C MET A 1 1.01 9.37 7.87
N HIS A 2 0.33 8.51 8.62
CA HIS A 2 0.29 7.06 8.37
C HIS A 2 -1.16 6.70 8.07
N GLY A 3 -1.51 6.48 6.79
CA GLY A 3 -2.80 5.90 6.47
C GLY A 3 -2.70 4.39 6.40
N VAL A 4 -3.81 3.74 6.71
CA VAL A 4 -4.01 2.32 6.46
C VAL A 4 -4.63 2.21 5.08
N ILE A 5 -3.92 1.57 4.15
CA ILE A 5 -4.52 1.17 2.88
C ILE A 5 -5.22 -0.16 3.14
N PRO A 6 -6.56 -0.24 3.02
CA PRO A 6 -7.32 -1.45 3.33
C PRO A 6 -7.23 -2.43 2.16
N VAL A 7 -6.01 -2.80 1.79
CA VAL A 7 -5.74 -3.82 0.79
C VAL A 7 -4.87 -4.88 1.43
N CYS A 8 -5.48 -6.04 1.65
CA CYS A 8 -4.70 -7.24 1.88
C CYS A 8 -3.96 -7.59 0.60
N TYR A 9 -2.67 -7.25 0.56
CA TYR A 9 -1.79 -7.71 -0.49
C TYR A 9 -1.45 -9.17 -0.25
N CYS A 10 -2.00 -10.06 -1.08
CA CYS A 10 -1.58 -11.46 -1.11
C CYS A 10 -0.20 -11.63 -1.77
N ARG A 11 0.26 -10.59 -2.49
CA ARG A 11 1.64 -10.35 -2.94
C ARG A 11 1.89 -8.85 -2.98
N ASN A 12 3.12 -8.42 -2.67
CA ASN A 12 3.55 -7.03 -2.78
C ASN A 12 3.48 -6.56 -4.25
N PRO A 13 2.73 -5.50 -4.60
CA PRO A 13 2.68 -4.94 -5.95
C PRO A 13 4.07 -4.57 -6.49
N ILE A 14 4.96 -4.04 -5.65
CA ILE A 14 6.22 -3.47 -6.11
C ILE A 14 7.16 -4.55 -6.67
N GLY A 15 7.06 -5.79 -6.17
CA GLY A 15 7.82 -6.94 -6.70
C GLY A 15 7.19 -7.61 -7.93
N PHE A 16 6.03 -7.14 -8.40
CA PHE A 16 5.39 -7.68 -9.58
C PHE A 16 5.83 -6.90 -10.83
N HIS A 17 6.52 -7.58 -11.73
CA HIS A 17 7.00 -7.02 -12.99
C HIS A 17 6.30 -7.69 -14.19
N PRO A 18 5.21 -7.10 -14.71
CA PRO A 18 4.45 -7.65 -15.82
C PRO A 18 5.26 -7.65 -17.11
N ARG A 19 5.04 -8.66 -17.95
CA ARG A 19 5.60 -8.75 -19.32
C ARG A 19 4.58 -8.37 -20.39
N SER A 20 3.31 -8.21 -20.02
CA SER A 20 2.21 -7.92 -20.93
C SER A 20 1.03 -7.28 -20.20
N ASP A 21 0.15 -6.62 -20.94
CA ASP A 21 -1.12 -6.10 -20.42
C ASP A 21 -1.97 -7.23 -19.80
N SER A 22 -1.85 -8.47 -20.32
CA SER A 22 -2.57 -9.62 -19.80
C SER A 22 -2.07 -10.06 -18.41
N ASP A 23 -0.78 -9.86 -18.12
CA ASP A 23 -0.21 -10.16 -16.80
C ASP A 23 -0.81 -9.22 -15.75
N ILE A 24 -1.00 -7.94 -16.09
CA ILE A 24 -1.67 -6.95 -15.23
C ILE A 24 -3.08 -7.42 -14.90
N VAL A 25 -3.88 -7.76 -15.91
CA VAL A 25 -5.28 -8.17 -15.73
C VAL A 25 -5.37 -9.44 -14.89
N GLN A 26 -4.51 -10.43 -15.15
CA GLN A 26 -4.44 -11.64 -14.34
C GLN A 26 -4.07 -11.32 -12.89
N TRP A 27 -3.11 -10.43 -12.66
CA TRP A 27 -2.73 -10.04 -11.32
C TRP A 27 -3.83 -9.28 -10.58
N GLN A 28 -4.52 -8.34 -11.25
CA GLN A 28 -5.69 -7.66 -10.68
C GLN A 28 -6.79 -8.66 -10.30
N ASN A 29 -7.09 -9.63 -11.17
CA ASN A 29 -8.07 -10.68 -10.89
C ASN A 29 -7.64 -11.59 -9.72
N PHE A 30 -6.36 -11.92 -9.64
CA PHE A 30 -5.81 -12.64 -8.48
C PHE A 30 -6.00 -11.82 -7.20
N VAL A 31 -5.66 -10.53 -7.22
CA VAL A 31 -5.81 -9.65 -6.05
C VAL A 31 -7.28 -9.49 -5.67
N ARG A 32 -8.23 -9.38 -6.62
CA ARG A 32 -9.68 -9.33 -6.34
C ARG A 32 -10.18 -10.59 -5.63
N ASN A 33 -9.78 -11.75 -6.12
CA ASN A 33 -10.26 -13.05 -5.65
C ASN A 33 -9.49 -13.57 -4.43
N CYS A 34 -8.42 -12.89 -4.02
CA CYS A 34 -7.67 -13.32 -2.86
C CYS A 34 -8.43 -13.10 -1.56
N HIS A 35 -8.60 -14.18 -0.80
CA HIS A 35 -9.29 -14.19 0.49
C HIS A 35 -8.31 -13.85 1.62
N CYS A 36 -8.52 -12.69 2.26
CA CYS A 36 -7.78 -12.31 3.44
C CYS A 36 -8.47 -12.86 4.70
N LYS A 37 -7.72 -13.62 5.51
CA LYS A 37 -8.24 -14.19 6.77
C LYS A 37 -8.24 -13.19 7.92
N THR A 38 -7.54 -12.08 7.79
CA THR A 38 -7.40 -11.03 8.81
C THR A 38 -7.98 -9.70 8.30
N LEU A 39 -8.35 -8.81 9.21
CA LEU A 39 -8.90 -7.49 8.90
C LEU A 39 -7.82 -6.53 8.37
N PHE A 40 -6.62 -6.60 8.91
CA PHE A 40 -5.47 -5.80 8.48
C PHE A 40 -4.15 -6.53 8.71
N CYS A 41 -3.07 -5.98 8.18
CA CYS A 41 -1.72 -6.47 8.40
C CYS A 41 -0.81 -5.33 8.83
N PHE A 42 0.21 -5.65 9.61
CA PHE A 42 1.27 -4.71 9.96
C PHE A 42 2.58 -5.13 9.30
N THR A 43 3.23 -4.18 8.62
CA THR A 43 4.54 -4.36 7.98
C THR A 43 5.53 -3.37 8.60
N GLY A 44 6.63 -3.88 9.16
CA GLY A 44 7.72 -3.07 9.71
C GLY A 44 8.16 -3.53 11.08
N ALA A 45 9.24 -2.92 11.58
CA ALA A 45 9.82 -3.23 12.88
C ALA A 45 10.00 -1.95 13.73
N PRO A 46 9.98 -2.07 15.06
CA PRO A 46 10.31 -0.97 15.96
C PRO A 46 11.76 -0.52 15.74
N ARG A 47 12.02 0.77 15.89
CA ARG A 47 13.38 1.33 15.91
C ARG A 47 13.89 1.35 17.34
N THR A 48 14.84 0.46 17.65
CA THR A 48 15.42 0.28 19.00
C THR A 48 16.01 1.57 19.58
N ALA A 49 16.55 2.44 18.73
CA ALA A 49 17.14 3.72 19.13
C ALA A 49 16.12 4.82 19.50
N ILE A 50 14.81 4.60 19.30
CA ILE A 50 13.79 5.64 19.48
C ILE A 50 12.84 5.25 20.60
N LYS A 51 12.86 6.03 21.70
CA LYS A 51 11.88 5.89 22.78
C LYS A 51 10.48 6.20 22.26
N ASN A 52 9.49 5.38 22.65
CA ASN A 52 8.11 5.48 22.19
C ASN A 52 8.00 5.46 20.65
N ASP A 53 8.77 4.59 20.01
CA ASP A 53 8.75 4.46 18.55
C ASP A 53 7.34 4.13 18.07
N PHE A 54 6.85 4.92 17.12
CA PHE A 54 5.49 4.79 16.61
C PHE A 54 5.27 3.44 15.93
N LYS A 55 6.29 2.86 15.26
CA LYS A 55 6.18 1.52 14.68
C LYS A 55 6.05 0.45 15.77
N GLY A 56 6.70 0.62 16.92
CA GLY A 56 6.50 -0.23 18.09
C GLY A 56 5.08 -0.17 18.64
N LEU A 57 4.49 1.03 18.72
CA LEU A 57 3.09 1.19 19.13
C LEU A 57 2.12 0.52 18.15
N LEU A 58 2.32 0.70 16.85
CA LEU A 58 1.52 0.03 15.81
C LEU A 58 1.65 -1.50 15.86
N LEU A 59 2.86 -2.01 16.10
CA LEU A 59 3.11 -3.44 16.28
C LEU A 59 2.32 -3.99 17.49
N ASN A 60 2.33 -3.29 18.62
CA ASN A 60 1.56 -3.67 19.80
C ASN A 60 0.05 -3.69 19.52
N HIS A 61 -0.47 -2.68 18.81
CA HIS A 61 -1.87 -2.66 18.36
C HIS A 61 -2.23 -3.86 17.48
N CYS A 62 -1.31 -4.29 16.60
CA CYS A 62 -1.50 -5.49 15.79
C CYS A 62 -1.50 -6.77 16.64
N ASN A 63 -0.51 -6.93 17.53
CA ASN A 63 -0.41 -8.10 18.42
C ASN A 63 -1.64 -8.25 19.34
N ASN A 64 -2.18 -7.12 19.83
CA ASN A 64 -3.38 -7.10 20.66
C ASN A 64 -4.67 -7.36 19.86
N ALA A 65 -4.63 -7.26 18.53
CA ALA A 65 -5.77 -7.50 17.64
C ALA A 65 -5.85 -8.97 17.21
N SER A 66 -5.89 -9.90 18.17
CA SER A 66 -5.90 -11.35 17.94
C SER A 66 -6.95 -11.77 16.90
N GLY A 67 -6.50 -12.56 15.91
CA GLY A 67 -7.31 -13.03 14.78
C GLY A 67 -7.71 -11.94 13.76
N SER A 68 -7.52 -10.66 14.09
CA SER A 68 -7.88 -9.53 13.23
C SER A 68 -6.66 -8.89 12.55
N CYS A 69 -5.47 -8.97 13.15
CA CYS A 69 -4.23 -8.50 12.53
C CYS A 69 -3.24 -9.62 12.28
N LYS A 70 -2.52 -9.54 11.16
CA LYS A 70 -1.33 -10.35 10.88
C LYS A 70 -0.08 -9.47 10.81
N VAL A 71 0.90 -9.73 11.68
CA VAL A 71 2.24 -9.18 11.51
C VAL A 71 2.90 -9.90 10.34
N VAL A 72 3.40 -9.15 9.36
CA VAL A 72 4.15 -9.70 8.24
C VAL A 72 5.62 -9.69 8.61
N ASP A 73 6.19 -10.87 8.81
CA ASP A 73 7.62 -11.03 9.01
C ASP A 73 8.35 -10.96 7.67
N CYS A 74 9.19 -9.94 7.52
CA CYS A 74 10.01 -9.68 6.34
C CYS A 74 11.50 -9.96 6.59
N THR A 75 11.88 -10.62 7.68
CA THR A 75 13.29 -10.92 8.01
C THR A 75 13.90 -12.08 7.21
N GLY A 76 13.09 -12.84 6.45
CA GLY A 76 13.52 -13.89 5.53
C GLY A 76 13.53 -13.50 4.04
N SER A 77 13.68 -14.49 3.14
CA SER A 77 13.83 -14.27 1.69
C SER A 77 12.58 -13.77 0.95
N CYS A 78 11.41 -13.79 1.60
CA CYS A 78 10.14 -13.34 1.00
C CYS A 78 9.98 -11.80 0.91
N CYS A 79 10.91 -11.03 1.49
CA CYS A 79 11.02 -9.58 1.27
C CYS A 79 12.43 -9.18 0.80
N SER A 80 13.20 -10.12 0.26
CA SER A 80 14.53 -9.85 -0.32
C SER A 80 14.39 -9.11 -1.63
N ASN A 81 14.38 -7.78 -1.48
CA ASN A 81 14.54 -6.69 -2.45
C ASN A 81 13.40 -5.70 -2.25
N ASP A 82 13.53 -4.86 -1.22
CA ASP A 82 13.29 -3.41 -1.32
C ASP A 82 13.44 -2.75 0.05
N THR A 83 14.58 -2.12 0.27
CA THR A 83 14.77 -1.14 1.33
C THR A 83 14.13 0.18 0.91
N SER A 84 12.84 0.36 1.18
CA SER A 84 12.20 1.67 1.09
C SER A 84 11.45 1.99 2.38
N HIS A 85 12.11 2.77 3.23
CA HIS A 85 11.50 3.47 4.35
C HIS A 85 11.21 4.90 3.90
N GLN A 86 10.01 5.18 3.41
CA GLN A 86 9.51 6.56 3.34
C GLN A 86 7.98 6.63 3.21
N THR A 87 7.45 7.79 3.56
CA THR A 87 6.03 8.12 3.60
C THR A 87 5.43 8.19 2.19
N THR A 88 4.43 7.35 1.94
CA THR A 88 3.79 7.10 0.62
C THR A 88 3.16 8.33 -0.03
N TYR A 89 2.72 9.33 0.74
CA TYR A 89 1.86 10.40 0.21
C TYR A 89 2.57 11.40 -0.71
N LEU A 90 3.82 11.77 -0.41
CA LEU A 90 4.56 12.73 -1.25
C LEU A 90 5.32 12.04 -2.39
N GLN A 91 5.69 10.77 -2.19
CA GLN A 91 6.48 10.02 -3.17
C GLN A 91 5.64 9.48 -4.31
N TYR A 92 4.39 9.12 -4.02
CA TYR A 92 3.53 8.49 -5.02
C TYR A 92 2.51 9.45 -5.64
N GLN A 93 2.73 10.77 -5.51
CA GLN A 93 1.78 11.79 -5.99
C GLN A 93 1.47 11.68 -7.50
N TRP A 94 2.42 11.23 -8.32
CA TRP A 94 2.20 11.00 -9.75
C TRP A 94 1.44 9.69 -10.06
N PHE A 95 1.43 8.74 -9.12
CA PHE A 95 0.97 7.37 -9.36
C PHE A 95 -0.38 7.05 -8.69
N LEU A 96 -0.70 7.73 -7.59
CA LEU A 96 -1.93 7.58 -6.82
C LEU A 96 -2.90 8.74 -7.05
N PRO A 97 -4.22 8.54 -6.86
CA PRO A 97 -5.17 9.63 -7.00
C PRO A 97 -5.04 10.63 -5.85
N ASN A 98 -5.35 11.90 -6.14
CA ASN A 98 -5.36 12.96 -5.13
C ASN A 98 -6.46 12.78 -4.06
N ASP A 99 -7.51 12.01 -4.38
CA ASP A 99 -8.60 11.67 -3.46
C ASP A 99 -8.19 10.53 -2.51
N LEU A 100 -7.43 10.90 -1.47
CA LEU A 100 -6.86 9.98 -0.49
C LEU A 100 -7.92 9.19 0.31
N ILE A 101 -9.05 9.82 0.60
CA ILE A 101 -10.12 9.25 1.44
C ILE A 101 -10.76 8.06 0.73
N SER A 102 -10.74 8.08 -0.60
CA SER A 102 -11.42 7.04 -1.37
C SER A 102 -10.73 5.70 -1.43
N TYR A 103 -9.46 5.61 -1.02
CA TYR A 103 -8.69 4.36 -1.08
C TYR A 103 -7.82 4.13 0.16
N SER A 104 -7.85 5.02 1.15
CA SER A 104 -7.10 4.90 2.38
C SER A 104 -7.86 5.43 3.58
N ILE A 105 -7.60 4.83 4.74
CA ILE A 105 -8.15 5.22 6.03
C ILE A 105 -7.06 5.97 6.79
N PHE A 106 -7.30 7.24 7.08
CA PHE A 106 -6.37 8.02 7.89
C PHE A 106 -6.59 7.74 9.38
N ILE A 107 -5.54 7.31 10.08
CA ILE A 107 -5.56 7.11 11.53
C ILE A 107 -4.65 8.16 12.17
N HIS A 108 -5.24 9.05 12.97
CA HIS A 108 -4.48 10.09 13.64
C HIS A 108 -3.47 9.51 14.62
N ARG A 109 -2.27 10.10 14.67
CA ARG A 109 -1.15 9.59 15.48
C ARG A 109 -1.51 9.50 16.97
N ASP A 110 -2.27 10.48 17.46
CA ASP A 110 -2.57 10.60 18.88
C ASP A 110 -3.58 9.56 19.36
N LEU A 111 -4.45 9.06 18.48
CA LEU A 111 -5.37 7.96 18.80
C LEU A 111 -4.61 6.67 19.13
N VAL A 112 -3.50 6.43 18.41
CA VAL A 112 -2.63 5.26 18.62
C VAL A 112 -1.72 5.48 19.83
N LYS A 113 -1.18 6.70 20.01
CA LYS A 113 -0.28 7.02 21.13
C LYS A 113 -0.95 6.99 22.48
N ASN A 114 -2.15 7.55 22.57
CA ASN A 114 -2.88 7.70 23.82
C ASN A 114 -3.73 6.45 24.14
N ASP A 115 -3.61 5.40 23.31
CA ASP A 115 -4.39 4.15 23.36
C ASP A 115 -5.91 4.38 23.46
N THR A 116 -6.37 5.52 22.94
CA THR A 116 -7.78 5.94 23.03
C THR A 116 -8.68 5.08 22.14
N SER A 117 -8.13 4.46 21.10
CA SER A 117 -8.86 3.54 20.23
C SER A 117 -7.91 2.56 19.57
N SER A 118 -8.29 1.28 19.54
CA SER A 118 -7.54 0.27 18.80
C SER A 118 -7.73 0.44 17.30
N ILE A 119 -6.68 0.19 16.51
CA ILE A 119 -6.76 0.18 15.03
C ILE A 119 -7.86 -0.78 14.57
N LYS A 120 -8.01 -1.91 15.26
CA LYS A 120 -9.08 -2.88 15.01
C LYS A 120 -10.46 -2.22 15.11
N THR A 121 -10.74 -1.48 16.17
CA THR A 121 -12.03 -0.82 16.39
C THR A 121 -12.31 0.21 15.30
N ILE A 122 -11.30 1.01 14.91
CA ILE A 122 -11.43 2.00 13.84
C ILE A 122 -11.77 1.32 12.51
N LEU A 123 -11.10 0.22 12.17
CA LEU A 123 -11.36 -0.49 10.92
C LEU A 123 -12.70 -1.24 10.93
N GLN A 124 -13.15 -1.70 12.10
CA GLN A 124 -14.46 -2.34 12.28
C GLN A 124 -15.64 -1.37 12.16
N SER A 125 -15.44 -0.07 12.30
CA SER A 125 -16.52 0.92 12.13
C SER A 125 -16.90 1.15 10.66
N TYR A 126 -16.04 0.77 9.72
CA TYR A 126 -16.31 0.87 8.28
C TYR A 126 -17.15 -0.30 7.79
N ARG A 127 -18.05 -0.02 6.84
CA ARG A 127 -18.85 -1.05 6.21
C ARG A 127 -17.98 -1.89 5.27
N LYS A 128 -18.25 -3.19 5.18
CA LYS A 128 -17.57 -4.08 4.22
C LYS A 128 -17.65 -3.56 2.78
N GLN A 129 -18.77 -2.95 2.39
CA GLN A 129 -18.94 -2.35 1.07
C GLN A 129 -17.98 -1.17 0.83
N GLU A 130 -17.81 -0.29 1.81
CA GLU A 130 -16.88 0.85 1.71
C GLU A 130 -15.44 0.35 1.56
N ILE A 131 -15.04 -0.63 2.37
CA ILE A 131 -13.73 -1.28 2.26
C ILE A 131 -13.52 -1.94 0.90
N ASN A 132 -14.53 -2.63 0.37
CA ASN A 132 -14.45 -3.24 -0.96
C ASN A 132 -14.29 -2.20 -2.07
N GLN A 133 -14.95 -1.04 -1.95
CA GLN A 133 -14.78 0.07 -2.90
C GLN A 133 -13.37 0.68 -2.82
N MET A 134 -12.84 0.88 -1.61
CA MET A 134 -11.46 1.33 -1.41
C MET A 134 -10.47 0.34 -2.04
N ARG A 135 -10.68 -0.96 -1.82
CA ARG A 135 -9.86 -2.03 -2.40
C ARG A 135 -9.92 -2.02 -3.92
N GLU A 136 -11.10 -1.91 -4.51
CA GLU A 136 -11.25 -1.87 -5.97
C GLU A 136 -10.57 -0.64 -6.57
N LYS A 137 -10.65 0.52 -5.90
CA LYS A 137 -9.88 1.71 -6.30
C LYS A 137 -8.39 1.41 -6.34
N VAL A 138 -7.81 0.86 -5.28
CA VAL A 138 -6.37 0.50 -5.30
C VAL A 138 -6.04 -0.49 -6.43
N ILE A 139 -6.90 -1.49 -6.66
CA ILE A 139 -6.71 -2.47 -7.73
C ILE A 139 -6.68 -1.80 -9.11
N GLN A 140 -7.44 -0.73 -9.33
CA GLN A 140 -7.40 0.03 -10.57
C GLN A 140 -6.10 0.84 -10.74
N TYR A 141 -5.46 1.27 -9.66
CA TYR A 141 -4.21 2.05 -9.69
C TYR A 141 -2.94 1.20 -9.73
N ILE A 142 -3.03 -0.08 -9.38
CA ILE A 142 -1.95 -1.07 -9.48
C ILE A 142 -1.08 -0.94 -10.75
N PRO A 143 -1.64 -0.81 -11.97
CA PRO A 143 -0.82 -0.78 -13.18
C PRO A 143 0.13 0.41 -13.21
N LYS A 144 -0.23 1.50 -12.52
CA LYS A 144 0.58 2.72 -12.38
C LYS A 144 1.71 2.60 -11.35
N LEU A 145 1.68 1.56 -10.51
CA LEU A 145 2.63 1.36 -9.42
C LEU A 145 3.70 0.31 -9.73
N VAL A 146 3.53 -0.44 -10.82
CA VAL A 146 4.42 -1.55 -11.20
C VAL A 146 5.34 -1.14 -12.34
N TYR A 147 6.51 -1.76 -12.41
CA TYR A 147 7.46 -1.57 -13.50
C TYR A 147 7.40 -2.75 -14.46
N ALA A 148 7.14 -2.50 -15.73
CA ALA A 148 7.13 -3.53 -16.75
C ALA A 148 8.54 -4.10 -16.98
N LYS A 149 8.62 -5.36 -17.45
CA LYS A 149 9.92 -5.90 -17.86
C LYS A 149 10.46 -5.15 -19.08
N PRO A 150 11.75 -4.74 -19.06
CA PRO A 150 12.33 -3.83 -20.04
C PRO A 150 12.37 -4.39 -21.48
N GLU A 151 12.37 -5.71 -21.63
CA GLU A 151 12.47 -6.37 -22.95
C GLU A 151 11.23 -6.18 -23.83
N LYS A 152 10.06 -5.98 -23.24
CA LYS A 152 8.77 -5.94 -23.97
C LYS A 152 7.94 -4.70 -23.65
N GLY A 153 8.09 -4.11 -22.47
CA GLY A 153 7.21 -3.05 -22.02
C GLY A 153 5.74 -3.49 -21.96
N LEU A 154 4.85 -2.51 -21.81
CA LEU A 154 3.40 -2.67 -21.93
C LEU A 154 2.91 -1.91 -23.15
N ASN A 155 1.84 -2.38 -23.78
CA ASN A 155 1.37 -1.79 -25.04
C ASN A 155 0.40 -0.64 -24.77
N ASN A 156 -0.69 -0.92 -24.06
CA ASN A 156 -1.78 0.04 -23.84
C ASN A 156 -1.79 0.62 -22.43
N ILE A 157 -1.03 0.01 -21.51
CA ILE A 157 -1.01 0.36 -20.10
C ILE A 157 0.30 1.09 -19.80
N LYS A 158 0.20 2.30 -19.24
CA LYS A 158 1.39 3.02 -18.76
C LYS A 158 1.82 2.46 -17.41
N ASP A 159 3.08 2.02 -17.35
CA ASP A 159 3.69 1.55 -16.11
C ASP A 159 4.24 2.72 -15.27
N ALA A 160 4.85 2.40 -14.12
CA ALA A 160 5.44 3.40 -13.23
C ALA A 160 6.59 4.19 -13.90
N PHE A 161 7.35 3.57 -14.80
CA PHE A 161 8.42 4.30 -15.51
C PHE A 161 7.83 5.33 -16.48
N ASN A 162 6.85 4.93 -17.29
CA ASN A 162 6.21 5.85 -18.25
C ASN A 162 5.58 7.05 -17.53
N ILE A 163 4.89 6.81 -16.41
CA ILE A 163 4.26 7.88 -15.61
C ILE A 163 5.31 8.82 -15.01
N ALA A 164 6.45 8.29 -14.55
CA ALA A 164 7.53 9.11 -14.01
C ALA A 164 8.11 10.05 -15.08
N ILE A 165 8.38 9.54 -16.28
CA ILE A 165 8.91 10.33 -17.40
C ILE A 165 7.89 11.40 -17.83
N ASP A 166 6.61 11.05 -17.97
CA ASP A 166 5.56 12.01 -18.29
C ASP A 166 5.50 13.15 -17.25
N GLY A 167 5.61 12.80 -15.96
CA GLY A 167 5.62 13.77 -14.85
C GLY A 167 6.82 14.72 -14.90
N VAL A 168 8.01 14.21 -15.20
CA VAL A 168 9.23 15.03 -15.39
C VAL A 168 9.09 15.96 -16.59
N LEU A 169 8.69 15.43 -17.75
CA LEU A 169 8.52 16.23 -18.97
C LEU A 169 7.46 17.33 -18.79
N LYS A 170 6.37 17.03 -18.08
CA LYS A 170 5.35 18.02 -17.74
C LYS A 170 5.92 19.16 -16.90
N LYS A 171 6.70 18.85 -15.86
CA LYS A 171 7.33 19.88 -15.00
C LYS A 171 8.28 20.78 -15.77
N ILE A 172 9.06 20.23 -16.72
CA ILE A 172 9.97 21.01 -17.54
C ILE A 172 9.19 22.02 -18.38
N LYS A 173 8.09 21.59 -19.02
CA LYS A 173 7.22 22.48 -19.81
C LYS A 173 6.51 23.56 -18.99
N GLU A 174 6.26 23.31 -17.71
CA GLU A 174 5.65 24.28 -16.80
C GLU A 174 6.65 25.32 -16.27
N GLN A 175 7.95 25.14 -16.51
CA GLN A 175 9.03 26.05 -16.14
C GLN A 175 9.55 26.89 -17.32
N GLU A 176 9.05 26.64 -18.54
CA GLU A 176 9.25 27.46 -19.74
C GLU A 176 8.11 28.49 -19.87
#